data_AF-A0A8J3B4M6-F1
#
_entry.id   AF-A0A8J3B4M6-F1
#
_cell.length_a   1.000
_cell.length_b   1.000
_cell.length_c   1.000
_cell.angle_alpha   90.00
_cell.angle_beta   90.00
_cell.angle_gamma   90.00
#
_symmetry.space_group_name_H-M   'P 1'
#
loop_
_entity.id
_entity.type
_entity.pdbx_description
1 polymer ?
#
loop_
_entity_poly.entity_id
_entity_poly.type
_entity_poly.pdbx_seq_one_letter_code
_entity_poly.pdbx_strand_id
1 'polypeptide(L)'
;MQQKTPYRGIDDFLRLALDAAAPLLLWLFYFFACYAFVAAGCASMLARMQWLGRPAISLVLTIATVAMTLLILLLLGRAAIRWHAGPRVLLSTARLGIAALALLGVIWTALPHWVMPVCIG
;
A
#
# COMPACT_ATOMS: atom_id res chain seq x y z
N MET A 1 -10.99 30.68 -36.99
CA MET A 1 -10.44 30.66 -35.61
C MET A 1 -10.80 29.32 -35.00
N GLN A 2 -9.80 28.45 -34.77
CA GLN A 2 -10.03 27.07 -34.32
C GLN A 2 -10.27 26.99 -32.82
N GLN A 3 -11.43 26.46 -32.41
CA GLN A 3 -11.71 26.08 -31.03
C GLN A 3 -10.93 24.81 -30.67
N LYS A 4 -9.78 24.96 -29.99
CA LYS A 4 -9.08 23.86 -29.31
C LYS A 4 -9.66 23.70 -27.90
N THR A 5 -10.60 22.77 -27.71
CA THR A 5 -10.89 22.24 -26.37
C THR A 5 -11.30 20.77 -26.43
N PRO A 6 -10.38 19.83 -26.11
CA PRO A 6 -10.80 18.61 -25.44
C PRO A 6 -9.74 18.08 -24.44
N TYR A 7 -9.32 18.85 -23.43
CA TYR A 7 -8.44 18.32 -22.37
C TYR A 7 -9.19 17.90 -21.08
N ARG A 8 -10.39 18.47 -20.84
CA ARG A 8 -11.14 18.29 -19.58
C ARG A 8 -11.52 16.84 -19.27
N GLY A 9 -11.79 16.02 -20.30
CA GLY A 9 -12.13 14.61 -20.11
C GLY A 9 -10.94 13.73 -19.71
N ILE A 10 -9.72 14.09 -20.13
CA ILE A 10 -8.50 13.34 -19.80
C ILE A 10 -8.13 13.59 -18.33
N ASP A 11 -8.22 14.84 -17.86
CA ASP A 11 -7.89 15.21 -16.49
C ASP A 11 -8.80 14.52 -15.46
N ASP A 12 -10.11 14.45 -15.75
CA ASP A 12 -11.08 13.76 -14.89
C ASP A 12 -10.87 12.24 -14.90
N PHE A 13 -10.60 11.64 -16.07
CA PHE A 13 -10.28 10.21 -16.16
C PHE A 13 -8.98 9.87 -15.41
N LEU A 14 -7.94 10.70 -15.57
CA LEU A 14 -6.66 10.52 -14.89
C LEU A 14 -6.82 10.64 -13.37
N ARG A 15 -7.60 11.63 -12.89
CA ARG A 15 -7.94 11.77 -11.47
C ARG A 15 -8.67 10.56 -10.94
N LEU A 16 -9.66 10.04 -11.65
CA LEU A 16 -10.40 8.84 -11.24
C LEU A 16 -9.52 7.58 -11.24
N ALA A 17 -8.64 7.44 -12.25
CA ALA A 17 -7.68 6.35 -12.33
C ALA A 17 -6.64 6.41 -11.21
N LEU A 18 -6.10 7.60 -10.89
CA LEU A 18 -5.21 7.81 -9.76
C LEU A 18 -5.91 7.50 -8.43
N ASP A 19 -7.15 7.94 -8.25
CA ASP A 19 -7.93 7.70 -7.03
C ASP A 19 -8.32 6.23 -6.86
N ALA A 20 -8.40 5.48 -7.97
CA ALA A 20 -8.54 4.03 -7.97
C ALA A 20 -7.19 3.31 -7.71
N ALA A 21 -6.08 3.84 -8.23
CA ALA A 21 -4.72 3.32 -8.04
C ALA A 21 -4.08 3.73 -6.71
N ALA A 22 -4.68 4.66 -5.97
CA ALA A 22 -4.20 5.14 -4.67
C ALA A 22 -3.78 4.03 -3.70
N PRO A 23 -4.57 2.96 -3.44
CA PRO A 23 -4.14 1.88 -2.56
C PRO A 23 -2.92 1.10 -3.10
N LEU A 24 -2.78 0.99 -4.42
CA LEU A 24 -1.63 0.34 -5.05
C LEU A 24 -0.36 1.19 -4.91
N LEU A 25 -0.47 2.51 -5.13
CA LEU A 25 0.64 3.45 -4.95
C LEU A 25 1.07 3.51 -3.47
N LEU A 26 0.11 3.47 -2.56
CA LEU A 26 0.36 3.41 -1.12
C LEU A 26 1.12 2.12 -0.77
N TRP A 27 0.71 0.99 -1.33
CA TRP A 27 1.43 -0.28 -1.17
C TRP A 27 2.84 -0.23 -1.76
N LEU A 28 3.01 0.35 -2.95
CA LEU A 28 4.32 0.47 -3.59
C LEU A 28 5.29 1.31 -2.74
N PHE A 29 4.81 2.43 -2.20
CA PHE A 29 5.58 3.29 -1.31
C PHE A 29 5.92 2.57 0.00
N TYR A 30 4.96 1.85 0.58
CA TYR A 30 5.17 1.01 1.76
C TYR A 30 6.24 -0.06 1.50
N PHE A 31 6.16 -0.79 0.40
CA PHE A 31 7.13 -1.80 0.02
C PHE A 31 8.53 -1.22 -0.12
N PHE A 32 8.65 -0.09 -0.83
CA PHE A 32 9.91 0.62 -0.98
C PHE A 32 10.49 1.06 0.37
N ALA A 33 9.66 1.65 1.24
CA ALA A 33 10.07 2.09 2.57
C ALA A 33 10.54 0.92 3.44
N CYS A 34 9.80 -0.20 3.47
CA CYS A 34 10.19 -1.41 4.19
C CYS A 34 11.50 -1.99 3.65
N TYR A 35 11.65 -2.07 2.33
CA TYR A 35 12.85 -2.59 1.71
C TYR A 35 14.08 -1.73 2.02
N ALA A 36 13.97 -0.40 1.83
CA ALA A 36 15.04 0.54 2.15
C ALA A 36 15.40 0.53 3.65
N PHE A 37 14.39 0.45 4.52
CA PHE A 37 14.58 0.37 5.97
C PHE A 37 15.30 -0.92 6.39
N VAL A 38 14.94 -2.06 5.80
CA VAL A 38 15.63 -3.34 6.06
C VAL A 38 17.07 -3.29 5.55
N ALA A 39 17.29 -2.79 4.32
CA ALA A 39 18.63 -2.68 3.76
C ALA A 39 19.55 -1.78 4.60
N ALA A 40 19.06 -0.60 5.01
CA ALA A 40 19.80 0.31 5.88
C ALA A 40 19.94 -0.22 7.31
N GLY A 41 18.89 -0.88 7.83
CA GLY A 41 18.83 -1.45 9.16
C GLY A 41 19.82 -2.60 9.34
N CYS A 42 19.94 -3.49 8.36
CA CYS A 42 20.90 -4.59 8.39
C CYS A 42 22.36 -4.13 8.25
N ALA A 43 22.62 -3.00 7.59
CA ALA A 43 23.96 -2.42 7.49
C ALA A 43 24.39 -1.63 8.75
N SER A 44 23.49 -1.42 9.72
CA SER A 44 23.72 -0.55 10.88
C SER A 44 23.69 -1.35 12.20
N MET A 45 24.07 -0.70 13.31
CA MET A 45 23.99 -1.29 14.66
C MET A 45 22.56 -1.73 15.05
N LEU A 46 21.51 -1.30 14.34
CA LEU A 46 20.14 -1.76 14.56
C LEU A 46 19.98 -3.28 14.33
N ALA A 47 20.84 -3.91 13.51
CA ALA A 47 20.81 -5.36 13.29
C ALA A 47 21.01 -6.17 14.58
N ARG A 48 21.73 -5.61 15.57
CA ARG A 48 21.99 -6.26 16.87
C ARG A 48 21.03 -5.83 17.97
N MET A 49 20.15 -4.85 17.70
CA MET A 49 19.23 -4.30 18.69
C MET A 49 17.99 -5.18 18.83
N GLN A 50 17.83 -5.77 20.02
CA GLN A 50 16.69 -6.60 20.36
C GLN A 50 15.77 -5.83 21.30
N TRP A 51 14.47 -5.86 21.02
CA TRP A 51 13.41 -5.29 21.85
C TRP A 51 12.44 -6.40 22.22
N LEU A 52 12.20 -6.60 23.53
CA LEU A 52 11.38 -7.70 24.07
C LEU A 52 11.79 -9.09 23.53
N GLY A 53 13.10 -9.34 23.37
CA GLY A 53 13.61 -10.63 22.86
C GLY A 53 13.34 -10.88 21.37
N ARG A 54 12.88 -9.87 20.62
CA ARG A 54 12.71 -9.92 19.16
C ARG A 54 13.56 -8.83 18.48
N PRO A 55 14.00 -9.05 17.23
CA PRO A 55 14.74 -8.01 16.50
C PRO A 55 13.87 -6.76 16.35
N ALA A 56 14.39 -5.59 16.74
CA ALA A 56 13.65 -4.33 16.72
C ALA A 56 13.09 -4.01 15.32
N ILE A 57 13.82 -4.40 14.27
CA ILE A 57 13.42 -4.29 12.87
C ILE A 57 12.10 -5.04 12.61
N SER A 58 11.94 -6.27 13.10
CA SER A 58 10.71 -7.05 12.93
C SER A 58 9.51 -6.37 13.59
N LEU A 59 9.69 -5.80 14.78
CA LEU A 59 8.64 -5.08 15.51
C LEU A 59 8.14 -3.86 14.71
N VAL A 60 9.06 -3.05 14.20
CA VAL A 60 8.74 -1.88 13.35
C VAL A 60 8.00 -2.30 12.09
N LEU A 61 8.48 -3.35 11.40
CA LEU A 61 7.80 -3.84 10.19
C LEU A 61 6.41 -4.40 10.49
N THR A 62 6.22 -5.09 11.62
CA THR A 62 4.91 -5.62 12.00
C THR A 62 3.93 -4.48 12.25
N ILE A 63 4.35 -3.44 13.00
CA ILE A 63 3.53 -2.25 13.25
C ILE A 63 3.19 -1.55 11.93
N ALA A 64 4.17 -1.37 11.05
CA ALA A 64 3.96 -0.72 9.76
C ALA A 64 3.01 -1.53 8.85
N THR A 65 3.10 -2.86 8.87
CA THR A 65 2.20 -3.78 8.15
C THR A 65 0.77 -3.65 8.65
N VAL A 66 0.57 -3.68 9.98
CA VAL A 66 -0.74 -3.55 10.61
C VAL A 66 -1.35 -2.18 10.32
N ALA A 67 -0.56 -1.11 10.45
CA ALA A 67 -1.00 0.25 10.15
C ALA A 67 -1.44 0.41 8.69
N MET A 68 -0.67 -0.12 7.73
CA MET A 68 -1.05 -0.06 6.31
C MET A 68 -2.27 -0.90 5.98
N THR A 69 -2.39 -2.08 6.57
CA THR A 69 -3.56 -2.95 6.39
C THR A 69 -4.83 -2.23 6.88
N LEU A 70 -4.78 -1.61 8.06
CA LEU A 70 -5.89 -0.81 8.59
C LEU A 70 -6.22 0.39 7.71
N LEU A 71 -5.21 1.09 7.18
CA LEU A 71 -5.40 2.21 6.26
C LEU A 71 -6.11 1.78 4.98
N ILE A 72 -5.69 0.68 4.36
CA ILE A 72 -6.32 0.14 3.16
C ILE A 72 -7.76 -0.29 3.47
N LEU A 73 -8.00 -0.98 4.59
CA LEU A 73 -9.35 -1.38 5.01
C LEU A 73 -10.27 -0.18 5.26
N LEU A 74 -9.76 0.90 5.88
CA LEU A 74 -10.52 2.12 6.09
C LEU A 74 -10.86 2.81 4.76
N LEU A 75 -9.92 2.87 3.81
CA LEU A 75 -10.17 3.38 2.47
C LEU A 75 -11.21 2.53 1.73
N LEU A 76 -11.14 1.21 1.89
CA LEU A 76 -12.10 0.27 1.32
C LEU A 76 -13.51 0.44 1.91
N GLY A 77 -13.60 0.53 3.23
CA GLY A 77 -14.86 0.75 3.94
C GLY A 77 -15.52 2.07 3.53
N ARG A 78 -14.74 3.16 3.43
CA ARG A 78 -15.26 4.45 2.94
C ARG A 78 -15.71 4.39 1.49
N ALA A 79 -14.99 3.67 0.64
CA ALA A 79 -15.38 3.46 -0.75
C ALA A 79 -16.67 2.63 -0.86
N ALA A 80 -16.80 1.57 -0.04
CA ALA A 80 -17.98 0.71 0.00
C ALA A 80 -19.23 1.45 0.50
N ILE A 81 -19.11 2.28 1.54
CA ILE A 81 -20.22 3.13 2.03
C ILE A 81 -20.69 4.09 0.93
N ARG A 82 -19.75 4.69 0.18
CA ARG A 82 -20.08 5.56 -0.96
C ARG A 82 -20.65 4.79 -2.15
N TRP A 83 -20.44 3.47 -2.21
CA TRP A 83 -20.90 2.64 -3.31
C TRP A 83 -22.41 2.37 -3.27
N HIS A 84 -22.98 2.23 -2.07
CA HIS A 84 -24.44 2.14 -1.91
C HIS A 84 -25.19 3.42 -2.32
N ALA A 85 -24.49 4.54 -2.52
CA ALA A 85 -25.10 5.83 -2.84
C ALA A 85 -25.19 6.16 -4.35
N GLY A 86 -24.70 5.32 -5.28
CA GLY A 86 -24.87 5.64 -6.71
C GLY A 86 -24.36 4.62 -7.75
N PRO A 87 -24.82 4.73 -9.01
CA PRO A 87 -24.61 3.74 -10.08
C PRO A 87 -23.25 3.85 -10.77
N ARG A 88 -22.13 3.73 -10.03
CA ARG A 88 -20.76 3.65 -10.59
C ARG A 88 -20.19 2.24 -10.41
N VAL A 89 -20.76 1.27 -11.11
CA VAL A 89 -20.46 -0.16 -10.97
C VAL A 89 -19.09 -0.55 -11.57
N LEU A 90 -18.60 0.15 -12.60
CA LEU A 90 -17.32 -0.21 -13.22
C LEU A 90 -16.10 0.27 -12.41
N LEU A 91 -16.16 1.52 -11.91
CA LEU A 91 -15.05 2.13 -11.19
C LEU A 91 -14.81 1.50 -9.81
N SER A 92 -15.86 0.96 -9.24
CA SER A 92 -15.88 0.31 -7.93
C SER A 92 -15.34 -1.11 -7.98
N THR A 93 -15.69 -1.89 -9.00
CA THR A 93 -15.06 -3.19 -9.25
C THR A 93 -13.56 -3.03 -9.49
N ALA A 94 -13.14 -2.01 -10.24
CA ALA A 94 -11.73 -1.66 -10.40
C ALA A 94 -11.08 -1.30 -9.05
N ARG A 95 -11.73 -0.48 -8.22
CA ARG A 95 -11.24 -0.14 -6.88
C ARG A 95 -11.09 -1.36 -5.97
N LEU A 96 -12.05 -2.28 -6.03
CA LEU A 96 -12.04 -3.52 -5.27
C LEU A 96 -10.90 -4.43 -5.72
N GLY A 97 -10.72 -4.58 -7.05
CA GLY A 97 -9.63 -5.37 -7.61
C GLY A 97 -8.25 -4.81 -7.24
N ILE A 98 -8.05 -3.49 -7.37
CA ILE A 98 -6.78 -2.84 -7.02
C ILE A 98 -6.53 -2.93 -5.52
N ALA A 99 -7.54 -2.79 -4.67
CA ALA A 99 -7.35 -2.93 -3.23
C ALA A 99 -7.10 -4.38 -2.79
N ALA A 100 -7.73 -5.36 -3.45
CA ALA A 100 -7.41 -6.77 -3.26
C ALA A 100 -5.96 -7.07 -3.67
N LEU A 101 -5.51 -6.52 -4.81
CA LEU A 101 -4.11 -6.57 -5.25
C LEU A 101 -3.16 -5.92 -4.25
N ALA A 102 -3.52 -4.78 -3.67
CA ALA A 102 -2.72 -4.12 -2.63
C ALA A 102 -2.65 -4.98 -1.36
N LEU A 103 -3.75 -5.59 -0.91
CA LEU A 103 -3.76 -6.52 0.21
C LEU A 103 -2.90 -7.76 -0.06
N LEU A 104 -3.02 -8.33 -1.26
CA LEU A 104 -2.20 -9.45 -1.69
C LEU A 104 -0.71 -9.07 -1.70
N GLY A 105 -0.41 -7.86 -2.13
CA GLY A 105 0.92 -7.27 -2.04
C GLY A 105 1.40 -7.18 -0.59
N VAL A 106 0.58 -6.69 0.35
CA VAL A 106 0.96 -6.59 1.77
C VAL A 106 1.27 -7.98 2.33
N ILE A 107 0.41 -8.97 2.04
CA ILE A 107 0.61 -10.36 2.46
C ILE A 107 1.91 -10.90 1.85
N TRP A 108 2.15 -10.68 0.57
CA TRP A 108 3.36 -11.11 -0.12
C TRP A 108 4.62 -10.47 0.47
N THR A 109 4.55 -9.20 0.88
CA THR A 109 5.68 -8.51 1.53
C THR A 109 5.91 -8.96 2.96
N ALA A 110 4.86 -9.38 3.67
CA ALA A 110 4.99 -9.93 5.03
C ALA A 110 5.58 -11.36 5.01
N LEU A 111 5.29 -12.14 3.96
CA LEU A 111 5.74 -13.53 3.83
C LEU A 111 7.25 -13.75 4.06
N PRO A 112 8.17 -13.03 3.38
CA PRO A 112 9.61 -13.22 3.59
C PRO A 112 10.06 -12.88 5.01
N HIS A 113 9.39 -11.93 5.69
CA HIS A 113 9.71 -11.62 7.10
C HIS A 113 9.34 -12.72 8.08
N TRP A 114 8.40 -13.60 7.71
CA TRP A 114 7.96 -14.72 8.54
C TRP A 114 8.76 -15.98 8.25
N VAL A 115 9.20 -16.17 7.01
CA VAL A 115 9.92 -17.38 6.57
C VAL A 115 11.43 -17.24 6.75
N MET A 116 11.99 -16.03 6.60
CA MET A 116 13.43 -15.81 6.57
C MET A 116 13.90 -14.85 7.68
N PRO A 117 15.09 -15.09 8.26
CA PRO A 117 15.72 -14.11 9.15
C PRO A 117 15.97 -12.80 8.39
N VAL A 118 15.52 -11.68 8.97
CA VAL A 118 15.49 -10.37 8.31
C VAL A 118 16.89 -9.83 7.99
N CYS A 119 17.87 -10.19 8.82
CA CYS A 119 19.28 -9.94 8.56
C CYS A 119 20.04 -11.25 8.78
N ILE A 120 20.94 -11.58 7.86
CA ILE A 120 21.92 -12.65 8.01
C ILE A 120 23.14 -11.98 8.62
N GLY A 121 23.34 -12.18 9.94
CA GLY A 121 24.47 -11.63 10.69
C GLY A 121 25.64 -12.59 10.73
#